data_AF-A0A7S1YF05-F1
#
_entry.id   AF-A0A7S1YF05-F1
#
_cell.length_a   1.000
_cell.length_b   1.000
_cell.length_c   1.000
_cell.angle_alpha   90.00
_cell.angle_beta   90.00
_cell.angle_gamma   90.00
#
_symmetry.space_group_name_H-M   'P 1'
#
loop_
_entity.id
_entity.type
_entity.pdbx_description
1 polymer ?
#
loop_
_entity_poly.entity_id
_entity_poly.type
_entity_poly.pdbx_seq_one_letter_code
_entity_poly.pdbx_strand_id
1 'polypeptide(L)'
;QDYSIVVRNPPTDATDPQEWKDFFEKQFFGSNGEHHVTCCTVARDNYLLVRELMVRREILQKLKWLLRRPTDDDGAAASSSIPQQSLDLPTLARIADAEEAGRTLFDKVKALVLPGVPELLSQLIAVNGRIQELALLGNFPVIRVFVTFETEAAQRQVLRSLSVAPDKLVRKNHIMEVTNPHHLFRSNLPLNVKQAAEPSTIRWHNDLSNSRYYQKVLKMVLT
;
A
#
# COMPACT_ATOMS: atom_id res chain seq x y z
N GLN A 1 -11.96 -19.62 -0.33
CA GLN A 1 -11.14 -18.95 0.70
C GLN A 1 -12.07 -18.63 1.86
N ASP A 2 -12.22 -19.58 2.77
CA ASP A 2 -13.48 -19.72 3.54
C ASP A 2 -13.30 -19.46 5.04
N TYR A 3 -12.13 -18.94 5.40
CA TYR A 3 -11.71 -18.70 6.77
C TYR A 3 -11.58 -17.22 7.12
N SER A 4 -11.77 -16.32 6.16
CA SER A 4 -11.47 -14.89 6.34
C SER A 4 -12.69 -13.98 6.17
N ILE A 5 -12.70 -12.91 6.94
CA ILE A 5 -13.65 -11.80 6.84
C ILE A 5 -12.90 -10.49 6.61
N VAL A 6 -13.62 -9.49 6.12
CA VAL A 6 -13.16 -8.11 5.98
C VAL A 6 -14.11 -7.15 6.69
N VAL A 7 -13.55 -6.32 7.56
CA VAL A 7 -14.21 -5.17 8.18
C VAL A 7 -14.04 -3.95 7.27
N ARG A 8 -15.14 -3.34 6.84
CA ARG A 8 -15.16 -2.26 5.83
C ARG A 8 -15.22 -0.85 6.40
N ASN A 9 -15.53 -0.70 7.68
CA ASN A 9 -15.63 0.58 8.38
C ASN A 9 -14.85 0.57 9.71
N PRO A 10 -13.57 0.13 9.72
CA PRO A 10 -12.79 0.20 10.94
C PRO A 10 -12.65 1.66 11.40
N PRO A 11 -12.54 1.92 12.71
CA PRO A 11 -12.12 3.22 13.20
C PRO A 11 -10.74 3.56 12.64
N THR A 12 -10.50 4.81 12.28
CA THR A 12 -9.26 5.23 11.61
C THR A 12 -8.01 5.07 12.48
N ASP A 13 -8.20 5.04 13.80
CA ASP A 13 -7.16 4.93 14.82
C ASP A 13 -6.97 3.50 15.35
N ALA A 14 -7.79 2.53 14.93
CA ALA A 14 -7.74 1.14 15.38
C ALA A 14 -6.60 0.34 14.70
N THR A 15 -5.36 0.81 14.89
CA THR A 15 -4.17 0.29 14.19
C THR A 15 -3.57 -0.97 14.81
N ASP A 16 -3.98 -1.33 16.03
CA ASP A 16 -3.45 -2.46 16.78
C ASP A 16 -4.16 -3.78 16.38
N PRO A 17 -3.45 -4.75 15.77
CA PRO A 17 -4.04 -6.05 15.43
C PRO A 17 -4.53 -6.85 16.65
N GLN A 18 -3.92 -6.65 17.83
CA GLN A 18 -4.29 -7.39 19.03
C GLN A 18 -5.66 -6.96 19.54
N GLU A 19 -5.99 -5.67 19.48
CA GLU A 19 -7.33 -5.16 19.77
C GLU A 19 -8.42 -5.88 18.95
N TRP A 20 -8.18 -6.07 17.65
CA TRP A 20 -9.11 -6.79 16.78
C TRP A 20 -9.23 -8.26 17.17
N LYS A 21 -8.10 -8.92 17.43
CA LYS A 21 -8.07 -10.31 17.87
C LYS A 21 -8.88 -10.49 19.15
N ASP A 22 -8.58 -9.69 20.17
CA ASP A 22 -9.27 -9.69 21.46
C ASP A 22 -10.78 -9.49 21.32
N PHE A 23 -11.20 -8.57 20.45
CA PHE A 23 -12.61 -8.32 20.20
C PHE A 23 -13.30 -9.57 19.65
N PHE A 24 -12.77 -10.18 18.59
CA PHE A 24 -13.41 -11.35 17.98
C PHE A 24 -13.36 -12.59 18.89
N GLU A 25 -12.28 -12.79 19.64
CA GLU A 25 -12.18 -13.92 20.57
C GLU A 25 -13.13 -13.78 21.76
N LYS A 26 -13.14 -12.61 22.42
CA LYS A 26 -13.98 -12.36 23.61
C LYS A 26 -15.47 -12.38 23.27
N GLN A 27 -15.87 -11.81 22.12
CA GLN A 27 -17.29 -11.66 21.79
C GLN A 27 -17.93 -12.92 21.20
N PHE A 28 -17.18 -13.79 20.51
CA PHE A 28 -17.77 -14.91 19.76
C PHE A 28 -17.36 -16.30 20.23
N PHE A 29 -16.20 -16.46 20.84
CA PHE A 29 -15.65 -17.79 21.18
C PHE A 29 -15.52 -18.03 22.69
N GLY A 30 -15.59 -16.97 23.50
CA GLY A 30 -15.50 -17.07 24.95
C GLY A 30 -14.18 -17.69 25.43
N SER A 31 -14.10 -18.11 26.68
CA SER A 31 -12.87 -18.68 27.27
C SER A 31 -12.65 -20.16 26.94
N ASN A 32 -13.53 -20.78 26.16
CA ASN A 32 -13.57 -22.23 25.99
C ASN A 32 -12.59 -22.76 24.92
N GLY A 33 -11.80 -21.88 24.29
CA GLY A 33 -10.62 -22.25 23.50
C GLY A 33 -10.87 -23.04 22.21
N GLU A 34 -12.12 -23.33 21.86
CA GLU A 34 -12.45 -24.19 20.70
C GLU A 34 -12.25 -23.48 19.36
N HIS A 35 -12.30 -22.15 19.34
CA HIS A 35 -12.10 -21.33 18.14
C HIS A 35 -11.24 -20.12 18.47
N HIS A 36 -10.24 -19.85 17.64
CA HIS A 36 -9.36 -18.71 17.81
C HIS A 36 -9.14 -17.94 16.50
N VAL A 37 -8.70 -16.70 16.64
CA VAL A 37 -8.29 -15.87 15.51
C VAL A 37 -6.82 -16.16 15.22
N THR A 38 -6.56 -16.70 14.03
CA THR A 38 -5.21 -17.08 13.61
C THR A 38 -4.39 -15.87 13.18
N CYS A 39 -5.01 -14.93 12.45
CA CYS A 39 -4.31 -13.77 11.92
C CYS A 39 -5.24 -12.56 11.77
N CYS A 40 -4.74 -11.39 12.15
CA CYS A 40 -5.34 -10.09 11.90
C CYS A 40 -4.41 -9.25 11.04
N THR A 41 -4.89 -8.81 9.87
CA THR A 41 -4.18 -7.89 8.98
C THR A 41 -4.91 -6.56 8.94
N VAL A 42 -4.26 -5.50 9.45
CA VAL A 42 -4.79 -4.14 9.45
C VAL A 42 -4.26 -3.39 8.23
N ALA A 43 -5.13 -3.11 7.26
CA ALA A 43 -4.77 -2.32 6.09
C ALA A 43 -4.83 -0.83 6.44
N ARG A 44 -3.74 -0.11 6.16
CA ARG A 44 -3.61 1.33 6.38
C ARG A 44 -3.63 2.09 5.05
N ASP A 45 -4.08 3.35 5.05
CA ASP A 45 -4.09 4.22 3.87
C ASP A 45 -2.70 4.78 3.53
N ASN A 46 -1.77 3.91 3.17
CA ASN A 46 -0.41 4.29 2.79
C ASN A 46 -0.25 4.49 1.27
N TYR A 47 -1.34 4.82 0.56
CA TYR A 47 -1.34 4.92 -0.90
C TYR A 47 -0.26 5.86 -1.44
N LEU A 48 -0.09 7.04 -0.84
CA LEU A 48 0.92 8.01 -1.26
C LEU A 48 2.34 7.43 -1.15
N LEU A 49 2.62 6.72 -0.06
CA LEU A 49 3.92 6.06 0.14
C LEU A 49 4.15 4.97 -0.93
N VAL A 50 3.15 4.13 -1.18
CA VAL A 50 3.24 3.08 -2.21
C VAL A 50 3.42 3.69 -3.61
N ARG A 51 2.73 4.78 -3.93
CA ARG A 51 2.89 5.51 -5.19
C ARG A 51 4.31 6.01 -5.36
N GLU A 52 4.89 6.67 -4.36
CA GLU A 52 6.26 7.16 -4.44
C GLU A 52 7.28 6.00 -4.56
N LEU A 53 7.02 4.86 -3.90
CA LEU A 53 7.82 3.64 -4.09
C LEU A 53 7.75 3.08 -5.52
N MET A 54 6.58 3.15 -6.16
CA MET A 54 6.42 2.77 -7.57
C MET A 54 7.20 3.69 -8.50
N VAL A 55 7.07 5.01 -8.31
CA VAL A 55 7.83 6.01 -9.08
C VAL A 55 9.34 5.78 -8.93
N ARG A 56 9.81 5.51 -7.70
CA ARG A 56 11.21 5.14 -7.44
C ARG A 56 11.63 3.91 -8.23
N ARG A 57 10.80 2.86 -8.27
CA ARG A 57 11.07 1.63 -9.03
C ARG A 57 11.20 1.91 -10.53
N GLU A 58 10.32 2.73 -11.09
CA GLU A 58 10.37 3.12 -12.51
C GLU A 58 11.65 3.90 -12.84
N ILE A 59 12.02 4.88 -12.00
CA ILE A 59 13.26 5.66 -12.20
C ILE A 59 14.48 4.73 -12.15
N LEU A 60 14.55 3.83 -11.18
CA LEU A 60 15.65 2.85 -11.08
C LEU A 60 15.69 1.91 -12.28
N GLN A 61 14.55 1.50 -12.84
CA GLN A 61 14.51 0.70 -14.06
C GLN A 61 15.00 1.48 -15.28
N LYS A 62 14.62 2.77 -15.41
CA LYS A 62 15.12 3.65 -16.48
C LYS A 62 16.63 3.85 -16.37
N LEU A 63 17.15 4.12 -15.18
CA LEU A 63 18.59 4.23 -14.92
C LEU A 63 19.33 2.94 -15.28
N LYS A 64 18.82 1.77 -14.86
CA LYS A 64 19.38 0.47 -15.23
C LYS A 64 19.43 0.26 -16.73
N TRP A 65 18.40 0.70 -17.45
CA TRP A 65 18.33 0.54 -18.89
C TRP A 65 19.31 1.48 -19.62
N LEU A 66 19.42 2.74 -19.18
CA LEU A 66 20.38 3.69 -19.75
C LEU A 66 21.83 3.25 -19.53
N LEU A 67 22.17 2.80 -18.32
CA LEU A 67 23.51 2.31 -17.98
C LEU A 67 23.88 1.00 -18.68
N ARG A 68 22.90 0.27 -19.22
CA ARG A 68 23.12 -0.99 -19.96
C ARG A 68 23.26 -0.79 -21.47
N ARG A 69 22.95 0.40 -22.01
CA ARG A 69 23.10 0.62 -23.45
C ARG A 69 24.57 0.46 -23.84
N PRO A 70 24.89 -0.40 -24.83
CA PRO A 70 26.20 -0.36 -25.46
C PRO A 70 26.30 1.00 -26.14
N THR A 71 27.37 1.74 -25.85
CA THR A 71 27.72 2.92 -26.64
C THR A 71 28.06 2.42 -28.05
N ASP A 72 27.30 2.87 -29.05
CA ASP A 72 27.52 2.50 -30.47
C ASP A 72 28.78 3.16 -31.07
N ASP A 73 29.54 3.92 -30.27
CA ASP A 73 30.80 4.55 -30.65
C ASP A 73 31.97 3.85 -29.93
N ASP A 74 32.88 3.34 -30.75
CA ASP A 74 34.21 2.81 -30.45
C ASP A 74 34.34 1.47 -29.68
N GLY A 75 34.90 0.50 -30.40
CA GLY A 75 35.38 -0.81 -29.91
C GLY A 75 36.55 -0.74 -28.93
N ALA A 76 36.53 0.18 -27.96
CA ALA A 76 37.52 0.33 -26.91
C ALA A 76 36.85 0.24 -25.52
N ALA A 77 36.88 -0.96 -24.96
CA ALA A 77 37.03 -1.22 -23.52
C ALA A 77 36.21 -0.33 -22.56
N ALA A 78 34.89 -0.50 -22.52
CA ALA A 78 34.09 -0.16 -21.33
C ALA A 78 32.97 -1.17 -21.09
N SER A 79 33.27 -2.46 -21.26
CA SER A 79 32.55 -3.52 -20.57
C SER A 79 32.95 -3.53 -19.09
N SER A 80 32.76 -2.41 -18.39
CA SER A 80 32.55 -2.49 -16.95
C SER A 80 31.18 -3.10 -16.80
N SER A 81 31.16 -4.42 -16.69
CA SER A 81 30.10 -5.15 -16.03
C SER A 81 29.84 -4.46 -14.69
N ILE A 82 28.93 -3.49 -14.65
CA ILE A 82 28.41 -2.97 -13.39
C ILE A 82 27.79 -4.20 -12.76
N PRO A 83 28.39 -4.75 -11.68
CA PRO A 83 27.84 -5.93 -11.05
C PRO A 83 26.40 -5.60 -10.68
N GLN A 84 25.49 -6.57 -10.72
CA GLN A 84 24.12 -6.38 -10.23
C GLN A 84 24.05 -5.88 -8.76
N GLN A 85 25.19 -5.75 -8.08
CA GLN A 85 25.37 -5.16 -6.77
C GLN A 85 25.18 -3.64 -6.85
N SER A 86 24.03 -3.25 -6.29
CA SER A 86 23.63 -1.91 -5.85
C SER A 86 23.93 -0.75 -6.81
N LEU A 87 22.86 -0.15 -7.36
CA LEU A 87 22.90 1.24 -7.80
C LEU A 87 23.10 2.14 -6.57
N ASP A 88 24.33 2.15 -6.06
CA ASP A 88 24.71 2.98 -4.95
C ASP A 88 24.70 4.44 -5.42
N LEU A 89 23.98 5.27 -4.67
CA LEU A 89 23.81 6.69 -4.92
C LEU A 89 25.14 7.43 -5.21
N PRO A 90 26.25 7.18 -4.48
CA PRO A 90 27.53 7.83 -4.78
C PRO A 90 28.13 7.42 -6.14
N THR A 91 27.96 6.17 -6.56
CA THR A 91 28.43 5.70 -7.88
C THR A 91 27.62 6.36 -9.00
N LEU A 92 26.30 6.45 -8.82
CA LEU A 92 25.41 7.15 -9.74
C LEU A 92 25.73 8.64 -9.84
N ALA A 93 26.03 9.30 -8.72
CA ALA A 93 26.43 10.70 -8.69
C ALA A 93 27.69 10.94 -9.51
N ARG A 94 28.72 10.09 -9.36
CA ARG A 94 29.95 10.19 -10.16
C ARG A 94 29.71 10.04 -11.66
N ILE A 95 28.81 9.14 -12.07
CA ILE A 95 28.45 8.96 -13.48
C ILE A 95 27.69 10.18 -14.00
N ALA A 96 26.75 10.70 -13.20
CA ALA A 96 25.99 11.91 -13.54
C ALA A 96 26.90 13.14 -13.69
N ASP A 97 27.84 13.35 -12.76
CA ASP A 97 28.79 14.46 -12.80
C ASP A 97 29.71 14.39 -14.03
N ALA A 98 30.17 13.19 -14.40
CA ALA A 98 30.97 12.98 -15.60
C ALA A 98 30.18 13.26 -16.89
N GLU A 99 28.90 12.87 -16.94
CA GLU A 99 28.02 13.17 -18.06
C GLU A 99 27.71 14.68 -18.16
N GLU A 100 27.49 15.35 -17.02
CA GLU A 100 27.17 16.78 -16.98
C GLU A 100 28.36 17.67 -17.36
N ALA A 101 29.59 17.26 -16.99
CA ALA A 101 30.82 17.96 -17.37
C ALA A 101 31.06 18.02 -18.89
N GLY A 102 30.47 17.09 -19.65
CA GLY A 102 30.58 17.01 -21.11
C GLY A 102 29.46 17.67 -21.92
N ARG A 103 28.41 18.20 -21.27
CA ARG A 103 27.20 18.66 -21.97
C ARG A 103 27.34 20.05 -22.57
N THR A 104 27.03 20.17 -23.86
CA THR A 104 26.84 21.47 -24.52
C THR A 104 25.45 22.06 -24.21
N LEU A 105 25.23 23.33 -24.54
CA LEU A 105 23.91 23.99 -24.36
C LEU A 105 22.78 23.26 -25.11
N PHE A 106 23.09 22.64 -26.26
CA PHE A 106 22.12 21.84 -27.03
C PHE A 106 21.71 20.57 -26.28
N ASP A 107 22.64 19.94 -25.56
CA ASP A 107 22.37 18.73 -24.77
C ASP A 107 21.46 19.03 -23.57
N LYS A 108 21.59 20.22 -22.97
CA LYS A 108 20.68 20.69 -21.91
C LYS A 108 19.25 20.88 -22.42
N VAL A 109 19.08 21.34 -23.66
CA VAL A 109 17.76 21.46 -24.29
C VAL A 109 17.20 20.08 -24.65
N LYS A 110 18.04 19.16 -25.14
CA LYS A 110 17.64 17.77 -25.45
C LYS A 110 17.22 17.00 -24.20
N ALA A 111 17.85 17.27 -23.06
CA ALA A 111 17.52 16.67 -21.76
C ALA A 111 16.09 16.98 -21.26
N LEU A 112 15.46 18.06 -21.75
CA LEU A 112 14.05 18.36 -21.48
C LEU A 112 13.09 17.36 -22.15
N VAL A 113 13.50 16.74 -23.26
CA VAL A 113 12.68 15.82 -24.05
C VAL A 113 13.00 14.36 -23.71
N LEU A 114 14.28 14.05 -23.49
CA LEU A 114 14.76 12.73 -23.11
C LEU A 114 15.66 12.85 -21.88
N PRO A 115 15.17 12.53 -20.67
CA PRO A 115 15.95 12.68 -19.45
C PRO A 115 17.13 11.69 -19.46
N GLY A 116 18.33 12.19 -19.18
CA GLY A 116 19.55 11.40 -19.03
C GLY A 116 19.74 10.89 -17.60
N VAL A 117 20.94 10.36 -17.32
CA VAL A 117 21.30 9.89 -15.98
C VAL A 117 21.21 10.98 -14.90
N PRO A 118 21.72 12.23 -15.09
CA PRO A 118 21.65 13.25 -14.05
C PRO A 118 20.23 13.70 -13.73
N GLU A 119 19.34 13.81 -14.73
CA GLU A 119 17.92 14.15 -14.50
C GLU A 119 17.22 13.07 -13.68
N LEU A 120 17.43 11.79 -14.04
CA LEU A 120 16.84 10.66 -13.33
C LEU A 120 17.41 10.53 -11.91
N LEU A 121 18.69 10.85 -11.70
CA LEU A 121 19.30 10.87 -10.38
C LEU A 121 18.69 11.97 -9.50
N SER A 122 18.53 13.19 -10.01
CA SER A 122 17.85 14.26 -9.27
C SER A 122 16.41 13.89 -8.91
N GLN A 123 15.67 13.29 -9.84
CA GLN A 123 14.33 12.78 -9.56
C GLN A 123 14.34 11.68 -8.49
N LEU A 124 15.32 10.76 -8.53
CA LEU A 124 15.48 9.70 -7.54
C LEU A 124 15.71 10.26 -6.13
N ILE A 125 16.57 11.28 -6.00
CA ILE A 125 16.84 11.95 -4.72
C ILE A 125 15.55 12.59 -4.18
N ALA A 126 14.83 13.33 -5.03
CA ALA A 126 13.58 13.97 -4.64
C ALA A 126 12.49 12.96 -4.22
N VAL A 127 12.38 11.83 -4.92
CA VAL A 127 11.44 10.75 -4.56
C VAL A 127 11.86 10.07 -3.27
N ASN A 128 13.16 9.80 -3.06
CA ASN A 128 13.64 9.21 -1.79
C ASN A 128 13.34 10.13 -0.60
N GLY A 129 13.50 11.45 -0.75
CA GLY A 129 13.13 12.42 0.29
C GLY A 129 11.64 12.35 0.65
N ARG A 130 10.76 12.34 -0.37
CA ARG A 130 9.31 12.19 -0.17
C ARG A 130 8.92 10.87 0.48
N ILE A 131 9.58 9.76 0.11
CA ILE A 131 9.36 8.45 0.74
C ILE A 131 9.73 8.50 2.22
N GLN A 132 10.86 9.11 2.57
CA GLN A 132 11.29 9.26 3.96
C GLN A 132 10.30 10.11 4.76
N GLU A 133 9.87 11.25 4.23
CA GLU A 133 8.86 12.10 4.85
C GLU A 133 7.56 11.33 5.12
N LEU A 134 7.03 10.65 4.10
CA LEU A 134 5.81 9.85 4.22
C LEU A 134 5.97 8.67 5.20
N ALA A 135 7.14 8.04 5.24
CA ALA A 135 7.43 6.95 6.17
C ALA A 135 7.54 7.44 7.61
N LEU A 136 8.14 8.61 7.84
CA LEU A 136 8.28 9.24 9.16
C LEU A 136 6.94 9.71 9.71
N LEU A 137 6.03 10.19 8.85
CA LEU A 137 4.68 10.57 9.29
C LEU A 137 3.97 9.39 9.97
N GLY A 138 4.15 8.15 9.47
CA GLY A 138 3.80 6.87 10.12
C GLY A 138 2.32 6.61 10.45
N ASN A 139 1.52 7.66 10.52
CA ASN A 139 0.14 7.72 11.00
C ASN A 139 -0.83 7.59 9.84
N PHE A 140 -0.75 6.45 9.14
CA PHE A 140 -1.71 6.11 8.10
C PHE A 140 -3.01 5.60 8.75
N PRO A 141 -4.17 6.21 8.46
CA PRO A 141 -5.43 5.78 9.04
C PRO A 141 -5.79 4.37 8.56
N VAL A 142 -6.49 3.62 9.40
CA VAL A 142 -6.96 2.28 9.05
C VAL A 142 -8.14 2.37 8.08
N ILE A 143 -8.09 1.57 7.02
CA ILE A 143 -9.12 1.56 5.95
C ILE A 143 -9.92 0.27 5.93
N ARG A 144 -9.27 -0.86 6.21
CA ARG A 144 -9.88 -2.20 6.26
C ARG A 144 -9.14 -3.06 7.27
N VAL A 145 -9.83 -4.04 7.81
CA VAL A 145 -9.20 -5.08 8.64
C VAL A 145 -9.64 -6.44 8.13
N PHE A 146 -8.67 -7.31 7.90
CA PHE A 146 -8.90 -8.68 7.51
C PHE A 146 -8.63 -9.58 8.71
N VAL A 147 -9.57 -10.46 9.00
CA VAL A 147 -9.46 -11.39 10.12
C VAL A 147 -9.62 -12.79 9.58
N THR A 148 -8.66 -13.64 9.89
CA THR A 148 -8.63 -15.05 9.52
C THR A 148 -8.81 -15.90 10.76
N PHE A 149 -9.80 -16.77 10.71
CA PHE A 149 -10.13 -17.72 11.75
C PHE A 149 -9.49 -19.08 11.48
N GLU A 150 -9.34 -19.87 12.53
CA GLU A 150 -8.86 -21.24 12.41
C GLU A 150 -9.86 -22.12 11.63
N THR A 151 -11.16 -21.91 11.85
CA THR A 151 -12.22 -22.75 11.27
C THR A 151 -13.20 -21.94 10.42
N GLU A 152 -13.75 -22.57 9.39
CA GLU A 152 -14.82 -21.98 8.58
C GLU A 152 -16.11 -21.80 9.41
N ALA A 153 -16.37 -22.69 10.37
CA ALA A 153 -17.51 -22.59 11.27
C ALA A 153 -17.47 -21.27 12.08
N ALA A 154 -16.30 -20.94 12.64
CA ALA A 154 -16.06 -19.69 13.35
C ALA A 154 -16.29 -18.47 12.45
N GLN A 155 -15.77 -18.51 11.23
CA GLN A 155 -15.98 -17.46 10.23
C GLN A 155 -17.47 -17.23 9.94
N ARG A 156 -18.22 -18.30 9.67
CA ARG A 156 -19.65 -18.23 9.36
C ARG A 156 -20.47 -17.75 10.56
N GLN A 157 -20.10 -18.15 11.77
CA GLN A 157 -20.72 -17.68 13.01
C GLN A 157 -20.57 -16.16 13.14
N VAL A 158 -19.36 -15.63 12.99
CA VAL A 158 -19.10 -14.18 13.05
C VAL A 158 -19.87 -13.43 11.96
N LEU A 159 -19.88 -13.95 10.73
CA LEU A 159 -20.65 -13.34 9.65
C LEU A 159 -22.14 -13.29 9.96
N ARG A 160 -22.75 -14.39 10.43
CA ARG A 160 -24.17 -14.41 10.79
C ARG A 160 -24.50 -13.44 11.91
N SER A 161 -23.66 -13.38 12.94
CA SER A 161 -23.87 -12.51 14.10
C SER A 161 -23.70 -11.02 13.80
N LEU A 162 -22.80 -10.66 12.88
CA LEU A 162 -22.52 -9.27 12.51
C LEU A 162 -23.29 -8.79 11.27
N SER A 163 -23.93 -9.69 10.51
CA SER A 163 -24.75 -9.34 9.33
C SER A 163 -26.15 -8.79 9.67
N VAL A 164 -26.47 -8.58 10.95
CA VAL A 164 -27.82 -8.24 11.41
C VAL A 164 -28.24 -6.81 11.03
N ALA A 165 -27.29 -5.91 10.77
CA ALA A 165 -27.59 -4.53 10.39
C ALA A 165 -27.46 -4.31 8.87
N PRO A 166 -28.54 -3.90 8.16
CA PRO A 166 -28.46 -3.45 6.78
C PRO A 166 -27.31 -2.45 6.54
N ASP A 167 -26.58 -2.61 5.42
CA ASP A 167 -25.43 -1.76 5.02
C ASP A 167 -25.72 -0.24 5.15
N LYS A 168 -26.99 0.18 5.01
CA LYS A 168 -27.45 1.57 5.13
C LYS A 168 -27.40 2.12 6.56
N LEU A 169 -27.58 1.27 7.57
CA LEU A 169 -27.62 1.65 8.99
C LEU A 169 -26.22 1.78 9.58
N VAL A 170 -25.33 0.86 9.21
CA VAL A 170 -23.92 0.90 9.62
C VAL A 170 -23.22 2.15 9.10
N ARG A 171 -23.62 2.68 7.94
CA ARG A 171 -23.07 3.93 7.39
C ARG A 171 -23.50 5.19 8.14
N LYS A 172 -24.58 5.14 8.92
CA LYS A 172 -25.09 6.28 9.69
C LYS A 172 -24.75 6.19 11.18
N ASN A 173 -24.05 5.14 11.62
CA ASN A 173 -23.74 4.88 13.04
C ASN A 173 -24.99 4.93 13.94
N HIS A 174 -26.13 4.39 13.48
CA HIS A 174 -27.34 4.30 14.30
C HIS A 174 -27.18 3.17 15.32
N ILE A 175 -26.63 3.49 16.49
CA ILE A 175 -26.36 2.54 17.59
C ILE A 175 -27.65 1.91 18.13
N MET A 176 -28.78 2.63 18.08
CA MET A 176 -30.06 2.21 18.66
C MET A 176 -30.71 1.01 17.98
N GLU A 177 -30.27 0.64 16.78
CA GLU A 177 -30.84 -0.47 16.01
C GLU A 177 -30.01 -1.75 16.12
N VAL A 178 -28.92 -1.74 16.89
CA VAL A 178 -28.08 -2.92 17.12
C VAL A 178 -28.72 -3.80 18.20
N THR A 179 -29.15 -5.00 17.81
CA THR A 179 -29.87 -5.95 18.67
C THR A 179 -29.07 -6.39 19.90
N ASN A 180 -27.74 -6.40 19.83
CA ASN A 180 -26.87 -6.82 20.93
C ASN A 180 -25.71 -5.82 21.15
N PRO A 181 -25.61 -5.16 22.32
CA PRO A 181 -24.51 -4.25 22.65
C PRO A 181 -23.12 -4.91 22.56
N HIS A 182 -23.03 -6.22 22.74
CA HIS A 182 -21.79 -6.99 22.64
C HIS A 182 -21.21 -7.05 21.22
N HIS A 183 -22.00 -6.74 20.20
CA HIS A 183 -21.54 -6.71 18.80
C HIS A 183 -20.90 -5.36 18.41
N LEU A 184 -20.86 -4.40 19.33
CA LEU A 184 -20.26 -3.09 19.10
C LEU A 184 -18.76 -3.13 19.35
N PHE A 185 -17.97 -2.77 18.34
CA PHE A 185 -16.55 -2.52 18.52
C PHE A 185 -16.36 -1.30 19.42
N ARG A 186 -15.46 -1.41 20.42
CA ARG A 186 -15.25 -0.39 21.47
C ARG A 186 -16.55 0.09 22.14
N SER A 187 -17.55 -0.79 22.22
CA SER A 187 -18.88 -0.52 22.82
C SER A 187 -19.70 0.59 22.14
N ASN A 188 -19.29 1.10 20.98
CA ASN A 188 -19.98 2.22 20.32
C ASN A 188 -20.05 2.14 18.79
N LEU A 189 -19.37 1.19 18.13
CA LEU A 189 -19.28 1.16 16.68
C LEU A 189 -19.81 -0.15 16.07
N PRO A 190 -20.91 -0.11 15.30
CA PRO A 190 -21.34 -1.26 14.53
C PRO A 190 -20.36 -1.54 13.39
N LEU A 191 -19.90 -2.79 13.25
CA LEU A 191 -18.99 -3.20 12.20
C LEU A 191 -19.73 -3.67 10.93
N ASN A 192 -19.29 -3.20 9.77
CA ASN A 192 -19.66 -3.70 8.46
C ASN A 192 -18.69 -4.81 8.09
N VAL A 193 -19.11 -6.05 8.31
CA VAL A 193 -18.30 -7.24 8.04
C VAL A 193 -18.84 -7.96 6.82
N LYS A 194 -17.94 -8.35 5.91
CA LYS A 194 -18.26 -9.23 4.77
C LYS A 194 -17.24 -10.34 4.65
N GLN A 195 -17.55 -11.38 3.88
CA GLN A 195 -16.56 -12.36 3.47
C GLN A 195 -15.41 -11.66 2.72
N ALA A 196 -14.18 -12.05 3.04
CA ALA A 196 -13.00 -11.53 2.35
C ALA A 196 -12.95 -12.09 0.92
N ALA A 197 -12.55 -11.25 -0.04
CA ALA A 197 -12.24 -11.70 -1.38
C ALA A 197 -10.82 -12.28 -1.43
N GLU A 198 -10.53 -13.10 -2.44
CA GLU A 198 -9.21 -13.70 -2.61
C GLU A 198 -8.11 -12.64 -2.76
N PRO A 199 -6.92 -12.81 -2.18
CA PRO A 199 -5.84 -11.82 -2.22
C PRO A 199 -5.46 -11.40 -3.64
N SER A 200 -5.52 -12.32 -4.59
CA SER A 200 -5.27 -12.11 -6.03
C SER A 200 -6.34 -11.23 -6.69
N THR A 201 -7.56 -11.22 -6.15
CA THR A 201 -8.69 -10.44 -6.69
C THR A 201 -8.75 -9.03 -6.12
N ILE A 202 -8.13 -8.78 -4.96
CA ILE A 202 -8.13 -7.48 -4.30
C ILE A 202 -7.23 -6.50 -5.06
N ARG A 203 -7.83 -5.46 -5.65
CA ARG A 203 -7.07 -4.34 -6.21
C ARG A 203 -6.79 -3.34 -5.10
N TRP A 204 -5.64 -3.49 -4.46
CA TRP A 204 -5.23 -2.69 -3.30
C TRP A 204 -5.38 -1.17 -3.50
N HIS A 205 -5.22 -0.66 -4.73
CA HIS A 205 -5.38 0.76 -5.03
C HIS A 205 -6.85 1.23 -5.14
N ASN A 206 -7.73 0.40 -5.67
CA ASN A 206 -9.09 0.81 -6.02
C ASN A 206 -10.14 0.35 -5.00
N ASP A 207 -9.94 -0.83 -4.40
CA ASP A 207 -10.94 -1.48 -3.55
C ASP A 207 -10.82 -1.07 -2.08
N LEU A 208 -9.64 -0.60 -1.69
CA LEU A 208 -9.32 -0.23 -0.30
C LEU A 208 -9.34 1.28 -0.08
N SER A 209 -9.03 2.10 -1.09
CA SER A 209 -9.04 3.55 -0.94
C SER A 209 -10.48 4.08 -0.91
N ASN A 210 -10.87 4.73 0.19
CA ASN A 210 -12.19 5.37 0.33
C ASN A 210 -12.30 6.69 -0.49
N SER A 211 -11.23 7.10 -1.16
CA SER A 211 -11.17 8.39 -1.83
C SER A 211 -11.73 8.31 -3.25
N ARG A 212 -13.01 8.67 -3.38
CA ARG A 212 -13.61 9.01 -4.69
C ARG A 212 -12.82 10.11 -5.42
N TYR A 213 -12.07 10.93 -4.69
CA TYR A 213 -11.20 11.97 -5.24
C TYR A 213 -10.00 11.36 -5.98
N TYR A 214 -9.32 10.36 -5.41
CA TYR A 214 -8.18 9.71 -6.05
C TYR A 214 -8.59 8.89 -7.27
N GLN A 215 -9.76 8.24 -7.26
CA GLN A 215 -10.27 7.55 -8.45
C GLN A 215 -10.56 8.50 -9.63
N LYS A 216 -10.90 9.76 -9.36
CA LYS A 216 -11.11 10.79 -10.42
C LYS A 216 -9.79 11.30 -10.98
N VAL A 217 -8.80 11.58 -10.12
CA VAL A 217 -7.48 12.03 -10.55
C VAL A 217 -6.75 10.93 -11.34
N LEU A 218 -6.83 9.67 -10.88
CA LEU A 218 -6.21 8.54 -11.57
C LEU A 218 -6.83 8.29 -12.96
N LYS A 219 -8.16 8.43 -13.09
CA LYS A 219 -8.83 8.38 -14.39
C LYS A 219 -8.35 9.49 -15.32
N MET A 220 -8.16 10.71 -14.83
CA MET A 220 -7.68 11.83 -15.67
C MET A 220 -6.23 11.68 -16.13
N VAL A 221 -5.38 10.94 -15.41
CA VAL A 221 -3.97 10.74 -15.79
C VAL A 221 -3.77 9.52 -16.71
N LEU A 222 -4.71 8.57 -16.69
CA LEU A 222 -4.67 7.34 -17.50
C LEU A 222 -5.55 7.39 -18.76
N THR A 223 -6.21 8.53 -19.03
CA THR A 223 -6.96 8.80 -20.27
C THR A 223 -6.23 9.88 -21.06
#